data_AF-A0A7L3FE17-F1
#
_entry.id   AF-A0A7L3FE17-F1
#
_cell.length_a   1.000
_cell.length_b   1.000
_cell.length_c   1.000
_cell.angle_alpha   90.00
_cell.angle_beta   90.00
_cell.angle_gamma   90.00
#
_symmetry.space_group_name_H-M   'P 1'
#
loop_
_entity.id
_entity.type
_entity.pdbx_description
1 polymer ?
#
loop_
_entity_poly.entity_id
_entity_poly.type
_entity_poly.pdbx_seq_one_letter_code
_entity_poly.pdbx_strand_id
1 'polypeptide(L)'
;ALIKQFVADVAWGDLDFLIVDTPPGTSDEHISVVEALRPHQPLGAILVTTPQAVSVGDVRRELTFCKKTGLPVLGIVENMSGFVCPHCSECTNIFSQGGGEELARHAGVPFLGCVPLDPQLSQSLEEGRDFIQEFPKSSAFPALAHIAQQILDSASQHSS
;
A
#
# COMPACT_ATOMS: atom_id res chain seq x y z
N ALA A 1 -15.56 7.62 -16.29
CA ALA A 1 -16.82 6.94 -16.65
C ALA A 1 -16.84 5.49 -16.15
N LEU A 2 -15.85 4.67 -16.52
CA LEU A 2 -15.77 3.25 -16.15
C LEU A 2 -15.66 3.00 -14.64
N ILE A 3 -14.82 3.76 -13.92
CA ILE A 3 -14.61 3.58 -12.47
C ILE A 3 -15.91 3.79 -11.67
N LYS A 4 -16.73 4.78 -12.04
CA LYS A 4 -18.03 5.01 -11.39
C LYS A 4 -18.96 3.79 -11.54
N GLN A 5 -18.92 3.13 -12.69
CA GLN A 5 -19.69 1.91 -12.92
C GLN A 5 -19.14 0.74 -12.10
N PHE A 6 -17.82 0.59 -11.94
CA PHE A 6 -17.28 -0.47 -11.08
C PHE A 6 -17.62 -0.28 -9.60
N VAL A 7 -17.67 0.96 -9.13
CA VAL A 7 -18.06 1.23 -7.74
C VAL A 7 -19.56 1.02 -7.53
N ALA A 8 -20.41 1.45 -8.48
CA ALA A 8 -21.86 1.48 -8.29
C ALA A 8 -22.62 0.24 -8.83
N ASP A 9 -22.18 -0.32 -9.95
CA ASP A 9 -22.95 -1.33 -10.71
C ASP A 9 -22.46 -2.77 -10.46
N VAL A 10 -21.38 -2.94 -9.68
CA VAL A 10 -20.88 -4.26 -9.26
C VAL A 10 -21.60 -4.69 -7.99
N ALA A 11 -22.13 -5.91 -7.98
CA ALA A 11 -22.74 -6.52 -6.81
C ALA A 11 -21.65 -7.00 -5.82
N TRP A 12 -21.08 -6.06 -5.07
CA TRP A 12 -20.03 -6.32 -4.07
C TRP A 12 -20.51 -7.20 -2.90
N GLY A 13 -21.82 -7.17 -2.59
CA GLY A 13 -22.39 -7.88 -1.45
C GLY A 13 -21.99 -7.25 -0.11
N ASP A 14 -22.02 -8.05 0.95
CA ASP A 14 -21.55 -7.65 2.27
C ASP A 14 -20.01 -7.78 2.32
N LEU A 15 -19.31 -6.67 2.57
CA LEU A 15 -17.85 -6.63 2.66
C LEU A 15 -17.43 -5.83 3.88
N ASP A 16 -16.41 -6.31 4.59
CA ASP A 16 -15.75 -5.55 5.64
C ASP A 16 -14.82 -4.47 5.06
N PHE A 17 -14.16 -4.78 3.93
CA PHE A 17 -13.21 -3.90 3.27
C PHE A 17 -13.31 -4.00 1.74
N LEU A 18 -13.17 -2.85 1.07
CA LEU A 18 -12.98 -2.75 -0.37
C LEU A 18 -11.62 -2.10 -0.64
N ILE A 19 -10.68 -2.88 -1.18
CA ILE A 19 -9.36 -2.38 -1.58
C ILE A 19 -9.43 -1.98 -3.06
N VAL A 20 -9.04 -0.75 -3.36
CA VAL A 20 -9.01 -0.21 -4.73
C VAL A 20 -7.57 0.00 -5.15
N ASP A 21 -7.11 -0.81 -6.11
CA ASP A 21 -5.81 -0.60 -6.76
C ASP A 21 -5.93 0.52 -7.80
N THR A 22 -5.29 1.65 -7.50
CA THR A 22 -5.36 2.84 -8.37
C THR A 22 -4.18 2.86 -9.35
N PRO A 23 -4.37 3.40 -10.57
CA PRO A 23 -3.26 3.62 -11.50
C PRO A 23 -2.12 4.42 -10.84
N PRO A 24 -0.87 4.32 -11.28
CA PRO A 24 0.21 5.10 -10.67
C PRO A 24 0.16 6.60 -11.06
N GLY A 25 0.64 7.48 -10.17
CA GLY A 25 0.93 8.91 -10.41
C GLY A 25 -0.29 9.84 -10.43
N THR A 26 -0.12 11.16 -10.35
CA THR A 26 -1.21 12.12 -10.04
C THR A 26 -2.14 12.48 -11.22
N SER A 27 -2.51 11.53 -12.08
CA SER A 27 -3.35 11.78 -13.27
C SER A 27 -4.82 12.08 -12.92
N ASP A 28 -5.60 12.54 -13.92
CA ASP A 28 -7.05 12.76 -13.79
C ASP A 28 -7.84 11.50 -13.40
N GLU A 29 -7.22 10.32 -13.55
CA GLU A 29 -7.79 9.04 -13.17
C GLU A 29 -7.95 8.92 -11.65
N HIS A 30 -6.99 9.41 -10.85
CA HIS A 30 -7.11 9.42 -9.38
C HIS A 30 -8.23 10.31 -8.89
N ILE A 31 -8.39 11.49 -9.49
CA ILE A 31 -9.51 12.38 -9.19
C ILE A 31 -10.82 11.63 -9.45
N SER A 32 -10.90 10.95 -10.60
CA SER A 32 -12.10 10.19 -10.98
C SER A 32 -12.40 9.06 -9.99
N VAL A 33 -11.39 8.33 -9.50
CA VAL A 33 -11.55 7.30 -8.46
C VAL A 33 -12.02 7.92 -7.14
N VAL A 34 -11.32 8.92 -6.63
CA VAL A 34 -11.64 9.55 -5.34
C VAL A 34 -13.02 10.18 -5.37
N GLU A 35 -13.41 10.82 -6.47
CA GLU A 35 -14.76 11.37 -6.64
C GLU A 35 -15.83 10.29 -6.73
N ALA A 36 -15.54 9.16 -7.38
CA ALA A 36 -16.47 8.02 -7.46
C ALA A 36 -16.68 7.37 -6.09
N LEU A 37 -15.63 7.28 -5.28
CA LEU A 37 -15.67 6.69 -3.94
C LEU A 37 -16.19 7.65 -2.87
N ARG A 38 -16.13 8.98 -3.09
CA ARG A 38 -16.54 10.00 -2.11
C ARG A 38 -17.92 9.77 -1.47
N PRO A 39 -18.99 9.36 -2.19
CA PRO A 39 -20.29 9.06 -1.57
C PRO A 39 -20.24 7.93 -0.54
N HIS A 40 -19.25 7.05 -0.63
CA HIS A 40 -19.04 5.89 0.24
C HIS A 40 -18.05 6.17 1.38
N GLN A 41 -17.59 7.42 1.55
CA GLN A 41 -16.71 7.86 2.63
C GLN A 41 -15.49 6.93 2.81
N PRO A 42 -14.56 6.91 1.83
CA PRO A 42 -13.41 6.01 1.87
C PRO A 42 -12.59 6.29 3.12
N LEU A 43 -12.16 5.21 3.79
CA LEU A 43 -11.34 5.29 5.01
C LEU A 43 -10.07 6.12 4.78
N GLY A 44 -9.42 5.94 3.63
CA GLY A 44 -8.26 6.73 3.22
C GLY A 44 -7.44 6.05 2.13
N ALA A 45 -6.25 6.61 1.88
CA ALA A 45 -5.25 6.07 0.98
C ALA A 45 -4.06 5.48 1.74
N ILE A 46 -3.55 4.37 1.22
CA ILE A 46 -2.23 3.84 1.58
C ILE A 46 -1.30 4.19 0.43
N LEU A 47 -0.20 4.88 0.75
CA LEU A 47 0.76 5.29 -0.27
C LEU A 47 1.94 4.32 -0.28
N VAL A 48 2.17 3.67 -1.41
CA VAL A 48 3.28 2.72 -1.57
C VAL A 48 4.41 3.40 -2.34
N THR A 49 5.61 3.38 -1.76
CA THR A 49 6.83 3.90 -2.40
C THR A 49 7.92 2.84 -2.42
N THR A 50 9.02 3.12 -3.10
CA THR A 50 10.28 2.39 -2.97
C THR A 50 11.37 3.34 -2.44
N PRO A 51 12.47 2.84 -1.87
CA PRO A 51 13.45 3.69 -1.19
C PRO A 51 14.17 4.72 -2.07
N GLN A 52 14.03 4.64 -3.40
CA GLN A 52 14.73 5.50 -4.34
C GLN A 52 14.06 6.87 -4.41
N ALA A 53 14.89 7.92 -4.49
CA ALA A 53 14.43 9.31 -4.47
C ALA A 53 13.37 9.66 -5.54
N VAL A 54 13.38 8.96 -6.67
CA VAL A 54 12.38 9.13 -7.73
C VAL A 54 10.99 8.71 -7.25
N SER A 55 10.86 7.49 -6.71
CA SER A 55 9.59 6.98 -6.17
C SER A 55 9.09 7.81 -4.98
N VAL A 56 10.00 8.19 -4.08
CA VAL A 56 9.69 9.09 -2.95
C VAL A 56 9.18 10.45 -3.45
N GLY A 57 9.76 10.95 -4.54
CA GLY A 57 9.34 12.19 -5.18
C GLY A 57 7.92 12.14 -5.72
N ASP A 58 7.51 11.00 -6.27
CA ASP A 58 6.15 10.78 -6.77
C ASP A 58 5.14 10.66 -5.62
N VAL A 59 5.47 9.89 -4.58
CA VAL A 59 4.59 9.78 -3.38
C VAL A 59 4.45 11.11 -2.65
N ARG A 60 5.45 11.99 -2.69
CA ARG A 60 5.32 13.37 -2.18
C ARG A 60 4.25 14.17 -2.94
N ARG A 61 4.11 13.96 -4.25
CA ARG A 61 3.05 14.58 -5.05
C ARG A 61 1.68 13.98 -4.69
N GLU A 62 1.62 12.67 -4.47
CA GLU A 62 0.39 11.99 -4.01
C GLU A 62 -0.08 12.46 -2.63
N LEU A 63 0.84 12.70 -1.68
CA LEU A 63 0.50 13.33 -0.40
C LEU A 63 -0.16 14.69 -0.58
N THR A 64 0.37 15.49 -1.52
CA THR A 64 -0.20 16.80 -1.85
C THR A 64 -1.58 16.65 -2.48
N PHE A 65 -1.77 15.64 -3.33
CA PHE A 65 -3.06 15.30 -3.93
C PHE A 65 -4.09 14.93 -2.85
N CYS A 66 -3.77 13.97 -1.97
CA CYS A 66 -4.64 13.53 -0.88
C CYS A 66 -5.06 14.70 0.01
N LYS A 67 -4.10 15.59 0.36
CA LYS A 67 -4.39 16.80 1.12
C LYS A 67 -5.35 17.75 0.39
N LYS A 68 -5.24 17.90 -0.92
CA LYS A 68 -6.11 18.75 -1.74
C LYS A 68 -7.52 18.17 -1.90
N THR A 69 -7.64 16.85 -2.03
CA THR A 69 -8.92 16.17 -2.22
C THR A 69 -9.64 15.86 -0.91
N GLY A 70 -8.95 16.03 0.23
CA GLY A 70 -9.46 15.72 1.56
C GLY A 70 -9.47 14.22 1.87
N LEU A 71 -8.76 13.41 1.08
CA LEU A 71 -8.63 11.98 1.32
C LEU A 71 -7.62 11.73 2.46
N PRO A 72 -8.03 11.10 3.58
CA PRO A 72 -7.10 10.77 4.65
C PRO A 72 -5.98 9.85 4.16
N VAL A 73 -4.75 10.06 4.63
CA VAL A 73 -3.63 9.16 4.36
C VAL A 73 -3.46 8.26 5.58
N LEU A 74 -3.74 6.97 5.41
CA LEU A 74 -3.62 5.96 6.48
C LEU A 74 -2.16 5.66 6.80
N GLY A 75 -1.29 5.77 5.80
CA GLY A 75 0.15 5.74 5.99
C GLY A 75 0.92 5.45 4.71
N ILE A 76 2.24 5.39 4.87
CA ILE A 76 3.20 5.09 3.81
C ILE A 76 3.80 3.71 4.04
N VAL A 77 3.85 2.89 2.99
CA VAL A 77 4.57 1.62 2.94
C VAL A 77 5.79 1.77 2.04
N GLU A 78 6.97 1.38 2.53
CA GLU A 78 8.19 1.30 1.70
C GLU A 78 8.35 -0.13 1.18
N ASN A 79 8.00 -0.36 -0.09
CA ASN A 79 8.19 -1.62 -0.78
C ASN A 79 9.62 -1.76 -1.32
N MET A 80 10.05 -2.99 -1.59
CA MET A 80 11.39 -3.33 -2.10
C MET A 80 12.53 -2.82 -1.21
N SER A 81 12.31 -2.77 0.11
CA SER A 81 13.31 -2.31 1.09
C SER A 81 14.04 -3.50 1.68
N GLY A 82 15.21 -3.80 1.10
CA GLY A 82 15.97 -5.00 1.41
C GLY A 82 15.64 -6.19 0.51
N PHE A 83 16.45 -7.23 0.59
CA PHE A 83 16.32 -8.46 -0.19
C PHE A 83 16.55 -9.66 0.71
N VAL A 84 15.59 -10.58 0.73
CA VAL A 84 15.63 -11.81 1.49
C VAL A 84 16.42 -12.86 0.70
N CYS A 85 17.58 -13.26 1.23
CA CYS A 85 18.37 -14.30 0.59
C CYS A 85 17.63 -15.66 0.70
N PRO A 86 17.36 -16.36 -0.42
CA PRO A 86 16.66 -17.64 -0.39
C PRO A 86 17.49 -18.78 0.22
N HIS A 87 18.79 -18.58 0.43
CA HIS A 87 19.72 -19.59 0.95
C HIS A 87 20.02 -19.45 2.45
N CYS A 88 20.09 -18.22 2.97
CA CYS A 88 20.46 -17.96 4.38
C CYS A 88 19.42 -17.16 5.17
N SER A 89 18.32 -16.72 4.54
CA SER A 89 17.26 -15.91 5.17
C SER A 89 17.72 -14.56 5.74
N GLU A 90 18.96 -14.15 5.45
CA GLU A 90 19.46 -12.83 5.77
C GLU A 90 18.83 -11.78 4.85
N CYS A 91 18.46 -10.63 5.43
CA CYS A 91 17.95 -9.49 4.67
C CYS A 91 19.09 -8.52 4.38
N THR A 92 19.41 -8.36 3.09
CA THR A 92 20.48 -7.48 2.63
C THR A 92 19.92 -6.30 1.86
N ASN A 93 20.42 -5.11 2.15
CA ASN A 93 20.02 -3.90 1.47
C ASN A 93 20.72 -3.78 0.12
N ILE A 94 20.05 -4.26 -0.93
CA ILE A 94 20.56 -4.15 -2.30
C ILE A 94 20.28 -2.79 -2.95
N PHE A 95 19.39 -1.98 -2.33
CA PHE A 95 19.04 -0.63 -2.74
C PHE A 95 19.23 0.36 -1.57
N SER A 96 18.87 1.64 -1.78
CA SER A 96 18.70 2.60 -0.69
C SER A 96 17.63 2.14 0.30
N GLN A 97 17.57 2.77 1.47
CA GLN A 97 16.55 2.51 2.50
C GLN A 97 16.09 3.80 3.17
N GLY A 98 14.88 3.77 3.73
CA GLY A 98 14.35 4.81 4.62
C GLY A 98 13.83 6.07 3.90
N GLY A 99 13.72 6.04 2.57
CA GLY A 99 13.18 7.15 1.80
C GLY A 99 11.69 7.39 2.08
N GLY A 100 10.92 6.30 2.23
CA GLY A 100 9.51 6.34 2.59
C GLY A 100 9.27 6.71 4.06
N GLU A 101 10.08 6.17 4.97
CA GLU A 101 10.01 6.49 6.40
C GLU A 101 10.28 7.98 6.65
N GLU A 102 11.33 8.52 6.02
CA GLU A 102 11.67 9.93 6.14
C GLU A 102 10.60 10.84 5.52
N LEU A 103 9.97 10.41 4.41
CA LEU A 103 8.84 11.13 3.83
C LEU A 103 7.63 11.15 4.77
N ALA A 104 7.30 10.01 5.39
CA ALA A 104 6.22 9.89 6.34
C ALA A 104 6.41 10.83 7.53
N ARG A 105 7.63 10.82 8.11
CA ARG A 105 8.03 11.71 9.19
C ARG A 105 7.90 13.18 8.82
N HIS A 106 8.36 13.57 7.63
CA HIS A 106 8.27 14.95 7.15
C HIS A 106 6.83 15.40 6.86
N ALA A 107 6.00 14.50 6.34
CA ALA A 107 4.61 14.80 6.02
C ALA A 107 3.68 14.72 7.25
N GLY A 108 4.16 14.17 8.36
CA GLY A 108 3.37 13.96 9.58
C GLY A 108 2.30 12.88 9.40
N VAL A 109 2.56 11.88 8.57
CA VAL A 109 1.66 10.73 8.33
C VAL A 109 2.29 9.44 8.88
N PRO A 110 1.49 8.40 9.19
CA PRO A 110 2.02 7.14 9.69
C PRO A 110 2.95 6.46 8.69
N PHE A 111 4.03 5.86 9.19
CA PHE A 111 4.84 4.91 8.44
C PHE A 111 4.42 3.51 8.84
N LEU A 112 3.91 2.73 7.88
CA LEU A 112 3.31 1.42 8.15
C LEU A 112 4.36 0.29 8.16
N GLY A 113 5.50 0.52 7.52
CA GLY A 113 6.63 -0.40 7.53
C GLY A 113 7.24 -0.64 6.16
N CYS A 114 8.17 -1.58 6.14
CA CYS A 114 8.97 -1.97 4.99
C CYS A 114 8.62 -3.38 4.52
N VAL A 115 8.50 -3.58 3.20
CA VAL A 115 8.37 -4.92 2.61
C VAL A 115 9.65 -5.22 1.82
N PRO A 116 10.40 -6.28 2.16
CA PRO A 116 11.61 -6.66 1.44
C PRO A 116 11.26 -7.38 0.13
N LEU A 117 12.22 -7.41 -0.80
CA LEU A 117 12.16 -8.28 -1.96
C LEU A 117 12.33 -9.74 -1.51
N ASP A 118 11.31 -10.55 -1.78
CA ASP A 118 11.35 -11.99 -1.53
C ASP A 118 11.10 -12.76 -2.83
N PRO A 119 12.09 -13.52 -3.34
CA PRO A 119 11.90 -14.35 -4.53
C PRO A 119 10.73 -15.32 -4.43
N GLN A 120 10.42 -15.85 -3.24
CA GLN A 120 9.30 -16.78 -3.02
C GLN A 120 7.95 -16.07 -3.21
N LEU A 121 7.86 -14.80 -2.82
CA LEU A 121 6.66 -13.98 -3.04
C LEU A 121 6.45 -13.76 -4.54
N SER A 122 7.47 -13.32 -5.26
CA SER A 122 7.38 -13.12 -6.71
C SER A 122 7.00 -14.40 -7.44
N GLN A 123 7.64 -15.53 -7.11
CA GLN A 123 7.33 -16.82 -7.71
C GLN A 123 5.89 -17.26 -7.44
N SER A 124 5.41 -17.12 -6.20
CA SER A 124 4.02 -17.48 -5.85
C SER A 124 3.02 -16.67 -6.66
N LEU A 125 3.26 -15.37 -6.82
CA LEU A 125 2.39 -14.47 -7.60
C LEU A 125 2.38 -14.84 -9.08
N GLU A 126 3.55 -15.12 -9.68
CA GLU A 126 3.65 -15.54 -11.09
C GLU A 126 2.94 -16.87 -11.37
N GLU A 127 2.97 -17.79 -10.40
CA GLU A 127 2.37 -19.11 -10.53
C GLU A 127 0.91 -19.16 -10.06
N GLY A 128 0.35 -18.03 -9.58
CA GLY A 128 -1.02 -17.93 -9.08
C GLY A 128 -1.27 -18.71 -7.79
N ARG A 129 -0.23 -18.89 -6.97
CA ARG A 129 -0.25 -19.69 -5.74
C ARG A 129 -0.37 -18.79 -4.50
N ASP A 130 -0.94 -19.35 -3.43
CA ASP A 130 -1.10 -18.63 -2.16
C ASP A 130 0.23 -18.58 -1.40
N PHE A 131 0.92 -17.46 -1.53
CA PHE A 131 2.19 -17.20 -0.86
C PHE A 131 2.15 -17.44 0.66
N ILE A 132 1.04 -17.09 1.32
CA ILE A 132 0.91 -17.21 2.79
C ILE A 132 0.88 -18.68 3.19
N GLN A 133 0.15 -19.50 2.43
CA GLN A 133 0.07 -20.94 2.68
C GLN A 133 1.35 -21.67 2.32
N GLU A 134 2.00 -21.29 1.22
CA GLU A 134 3.19 -21.97 0.73
C GLU A 134 4.47 -21.61 1.51
N PHE A 135 4.59 -20.35 1.92
CA PHE A 135 5.80 -19.82 2.53
C PHE A 135 5.53 -19.12 3.88
N PRO A 136 4.94 -19.82 4.88
CA PRO A 136 4.61 -19.23 6.19
C PRO A 136 5.84 -18.79 7.00
N LYS A 137 7.04 -19.21 6.58
CA LYS A 137 8.33 -18.85 7.21
C LYS A 137 9.09 -17.76 6.44
N SER A 138 8.54 -17.24 5.34
CA SER A 138 9.13 -16.11 4.64
C SER A 138 9.21 -14.90 5.58
N SER A 139 10.28 -14.11 5.48
CA SER A 139 10.40 -12.85 6.21
C SER A 139 9.54 -11.72 5.63
N ALA A 140 9.02 -11.84 4.41
CA ALA A 140 8.07 -10.87 3.85
C ALA A 140 6.68 -11.03 4.47
N PHE A 141 6.28 -12.24 4.89
CA PHE A 141 4.98 -12.46 5.50
C PHE A 141 4.77 -11.67 6.81
N PRO A 142 5.69 -11.70 7.80
CA PRO A 142 5.56 -10.87 9.01
C PRO A 142 5.43 -9.37 8.71
N ALA A 143 6.15 -8.86 7.70
CA ALA A 143 6.07 -7.46 7.31
C ALA A 143 4.67 -7.10 6.77
N LEU A 144 4.14 -7.91 5.86
CA LEU A 144 2.80 -7.73 5.30
C LEU A 144 1.71 -7.85 6.38
N ALA A 145 1.82 -8.85 7.24
CA ALA A 145 0.88 -9.08 8.34
C ALA A 145 0.89 -7.91 9.34
N HIS A 146 2.07 -7.35 9.64
CA HIS A 146 2.19 -6.19 10.51
C HIS A 146 1.53 -4.95 9.91
N ILE A 147 1.79 -4.65 8.62
CA ILE A 147 1.16 -3.54 7.90
C ILE A 147 -0.36 -3.69 7.90
N ALA A 148 -0.87 -4.89 7.57
CA ALA A 148 -2.30 -5.18 7.57
C ALA A 148 -2.92 -4.94 8.95
N GLN A 149 -2.27 -5.41 10.02
CA GLN A 149 -2.78 -5.23 11.39
C GLN A 149 -2.87 -3.74 11.75
N GLN A 150 -1.86 -2.93 11.42
CA GLN A 150 -1.91 -1.49 11.70
C GLN A 150 -3.05 -0.78 10.97
N ILE A 151 -3.36 -1.21 9.73
CA ILE A 151 -4.50 -0.69 8.97
C ILE A 151 -5.82 -1.08 9.64
N LEU A 152 -5.97 -2.34 10.06
CA LEU A 152 -7.17 -2.84 10.75
C LEU A 152 -7.41 -2.13 12.08
N ASP A 153 -6.35 -1.90 12.86
CA ASP A 153 -6.42 -1.18 14.13
C ASP A 153 -6.87 0.27 13.91
N SER A 154 -6.35 0.92 12.86
CA SER A 154 -6.73 2.29 12.48
C SER A 154 -8.17 2.38 11.98
N ALA A 155 -8.64 1.37 11.22
CA ALA A 155 -10.01 1.29 10.74
C ALA A 155 -11.02 1.14 11.88
N SER A 156 -10.71 0.29 12.86
CA SER A 156 -11.57 0.03 14.02
C SER A 156 -11.80 1.28 14.88
N GLN A 157 -10.82 2.20 14.93
CA GLN A 157 -10.95 3.48 15.63
C GLN A 157 -11.84 4.49 14.89
N HIS A 158 -12.00 4.37 13.56
CA HIS A 158 -12.85 5.25 12.76
C HIS A 158 -14.33 4.81 12.72
N SER A 159 -14.61 3.55 13.07
CA SER A 159 -15.98 2.99 13.13
C SER A 159 -16.66 3.18 14.49
N SER A 160 -16.01 3.86 15.45
CA SER A 160 -16.53 4.19 16.79
C SER A 160 -16.88 5.67 16.90
#